data_AF-A0A953UAE5-F1
#
_entry.id   AF-A0A953UAE5-F1
#
_cell.length_a   1.000
_cell.length_b   1.000
_cell.length_c   1.000
_cell.angle_alpha   90.00
_cell.angle_beta   90.00
_cell.angle_gamma   90.00
#
_symmetry.space_group_name_H-M   'P 1'
#
loop_
_entity.id
_entity.type
_entity.pdbx_description
1 polymer ?
#
loop_
_entity_poly.entity_id
_entity_poly.type
_entity_poly.pdbx_seq_one_letter_code
_entity_poly.pdbx_strand_id
1 'polypeptide(L)'
;MRRFYGLVAVLSLLSVSAYAGDKKEKDPEEIGNRDVGKGLNWYSLEKEIALGKGLAQDVERQAKIIDDPIIAEYVNRVGQNLVRNSDAKVPFTIKVIDTEDVNAFALPGGFFFVNSGLILKADSEAELAGVMAHEIAHVAARHGTRQATRGQVMQLATIPLIFMGGWTGYGIQQAASVLIPIGFLQFSKAFESEADMLGLEYMYKTGYDPEAFVDFFEKIQSLEKKKPGTMAKVFSTHPPTEDRIVKAQKNIQELLKERPEYVVTTSEFNDVKGRLAMLHNRKKVDDKDLNRPKLKRAPGTGTSTDGGDKSAPTDDDRPTLKRRPDSN
;
A
#
# COMPACT_ATOMS: atom_id res chain seq x y z
N MET A 1 3.46 -69.07 19.38
CA MET A 1 2.53 -67.99 19.76
C MET A 1 3.32 -66.83 20.38
N ARG A 2 3.47 -65.71 19.68
CA ARG A 2 3.59 -64.37 20.29
C ARG A 2 3.49 -63.32 19.19
N ARG A 3 2.43 -62.50 19.29
CA ARG A 3 2.00 -61.48 18.32
C ARG A 3 2.88 -60.23 18.44
N PHE A 4 3.37 -59.72 17.32
CA PHE A 4 3.95 -58.39 17.17
C PHE A 4 2.83 -57.46 16.68
N TYR A 5 2.21 -56.69 17.58
CA TYR A 5 1.38 -55.55 17.22
C TYR A 5 1.75 -54.41 18.17
N GLY A 6 2.36 -53.37 17.63
CA GLY A 6 2.68 -52.20 18.44
C GLY A 6 3.64 -51.25 17.74
N LEU A 7 3.28 -50.70 16.57
CA LEU A 7 3.81 -49.41 16.11
C LEU A 7 3.03 -48.85 14.89
N VAL A 8 1.79 -48.35 15.08
CA VAL A 8 1.12 -47.53 14.04
C VAL A 8 0.42 -46.27 14.60
N ALA A 9 0.37 -46.03 15.92
CA ALA A 9 -0.50 -44.99 16.48
C ALA A 9 0.10 -43.58 16.67
N VAL A 10 1.30 -43.26 16.16
CA VAL A 10 1.96 -41.96 16.43
C VAL A 10 1.91 -40.97 15.25
N LEU A 11 1.61 -41.40 14.02
CA LEU A 11 1.52 -40.49 12.86
C LEU A 11 0.16 -39.77 12.71
N SER A 12 -0.91 -40.23 13.37
CA SER A 12 -2.25 -39.66 13.22
C SER A 12 -2.49 -38.40 14.08
N LEU A 13 -1.84 -38.28 15.24
CA LEU A 13 -2.02 -37.12 16.14
C LEU A 13 -1.31 -35.85 15.64
N LEU A 14 -0.16 -36.01 14.99
CA LEU A 14 0.58 -34.90 14.36
C LEU A 14 -0.16 -34.34 13.14
N SER A 15 -0.78 -35.21 12.34
CA SER A 15 -1.55 -34.81 11.16
C SER A 15 -2.85 -34.09 11.53
N VAL A 16 -3.57 -34.51 12.57
CA VAL A 16 -4.78 -33.81 13.06
C VAL A 16 -4.45 -32.43 13.65
N SER A 17 -3.35 -32.31 14.40
CA SER A 17 -2.93 -31.04 15.01
C SER A 17 -2.48 -30.01 13.97
N ALA A 18 -1.76 -30.46 12.93
CA ALA A 18 -1.40 -29.62 11.79
C ALA A 18 -2.64 -29.18 10.98
N TYR A 19 -3.59 -30.09 10.75
CA TYR A 19 -4.85 -29.78 10.05
C TYR A 19 -5.75 -28.80 10.81
N ALA A 20 -5.78 -28.87 12.14
CA ALA A 20 -6.56 -27.96 12.97
C ALA A 20 -5.94 -26.55 13.03
N GLY A 21 -4.61 -26.44 13.04
CA GLY A 21 -3.89 -25.17 12.96
C GLY A 21 -4.13 -24.42 11.63
N ASP A 22 -4.10 -25.16 10.52
CA ASP A 22 -4.34 -24.63 9.17
C ASP A 22 -5.77 -24.12 8.95
N LYS A 23 -6.76 -24.70 9.65
CA LYS A 23 -8.16 -24.23 9.61
C LYS A 23 -8.36 -22.94 10.40
N LYS A 24 -7.72 -22.84 11.57
CA LYS A 24 -7.83 -21.64 12.42
C LYS A 24 -7.23 -20.40 11.76
N GLU A 25 -6.15 -20.59 11.01
CA GLU A 25 -5.51 -19.50 10.25
C GLU A 25 -6.36 -18.98 9.09
N LYS A 26 -7.32 -19.76 8.59
CA LYS A 26 -8.17 -19.43 7.43
C LYS A 26 -9.60 -19.05 7.81
N ASP A 27 -9.86 -18.86 9.12
CA ASP A 27 -11.16 -18.46 9.63
C ASP A 27 -11.18 -16.94 9.87
N PRO A 28 -11.98 -16.17 9.10
CA PRO A 28 -12.11 -14.72 9.31
C PRO A 28 -12.65 -14.33 10.70
N GLU A 29 -13.25 -15.24 11.45
CA GLU A 29 -13.70 -14.97 12.82
C GLU A 29 -12.55 -14.93 13.84
N GLU A 30 -11.41 -15.52 13.50
CA GLU A 30 -10.24 -15.56 14.38
C GLU A 30 -9.27 -14.39 14.17
N ILE A 31 -9.53 -13.51 13.19
CA ILE A 31 -8.69 -12.33 12.90
C ILE A 31 -8.39 -11.54 14.18
N GLY A 32 -7.11 -11.25 14.42
CA GLY A 32 -6.59 -10.62 15.62
C GLY A 32 -6.09 -11.62 16.67
N ASN A 33 -6.61 -12.85 16.68
CA ASN A 33 -6.19 -13.94 17.58
C ASN A 33 -5.30 -14.99 16.89
N ARG A 34 -5.09 -14.86 15.58
CA ARG A 34 -4.24 -15.77 14.80
C ARG A 34 -2.76 -15.44 15.01
N ASP A 35 -1.94 -16.47 14.87
CA ASP A 35 -0.49 -16.33 14.81
C ASP A 35 -0.06 -16.37 13.34
N VAL A 36 -0.15 -15.21 12.67
CA VAL A 36 0.26 -15.05 11.27
C VAL A 36 1.77 -14.79 11.16
N GLY A 37 2.34 -15.00 9.98
CA GLY A 37 3.75 -14.67 9.76
C GLY A 37 4.74 -15.69 10.32
N LYS A 38 4.33 -16.95 10.45
CA LYS A 38 5.15 -18.06 10.96
C LYS A 38 6.41 -18.24 10.12
N GLY A 39 7.56 -18.39 10.77
CA GLY A 39 8.83 -18.69 10.11
C GLY A 39 10.02 -17.96 10.73
N LEU A 40 11.21 -18.20 10.16
CA LEU A 40 12.44 -17.61 10.67
C LEU A 40 12.43 -16.08 10.46
N ASN A 41 12.52 -15.34 11.56
CA ASN A 41 12.66 -13.90 11.57
C ASN A 41 13.64 -13.48 12.67
N TRP A 42 14.78 -12.91 12.31
CA TRP A 42 15.81 -12.47 13.28
C TRP A 42 15.56 -11.06 13.82
N TYR A 43 14.48 -10.41 13.39
CA TYR A 43 14.11 -9.09 13.87
C TYR A 43 13.08 -9.21 14.99
N SER A 44 13.39 -8.66 16.17
CA SER A 44 12.36 -8.41 17.18
C SER A 44 11.37 -7.36 16.67
N LEU A 45 10.19 -7.27 17.30
CA LEU A 45 9.19 -6.27 16.93
C LEU A 45 9.73 -4.84 17.11
N GLU A 46 10.48 -4.60 18.19
CA GLU A 46 11.11 -3.29 18.45
C GLU A 46 12.14 -2.93 17.38
N LYS A 47 12.99 -3.91 16.98
CA LYS A 47 13.98 -3.71 15.92
C LYS A 47 13.31 -3.45 14.58
N GLU A 48 12.19 -4.12 14.33
CA GLU A 48 11.38 -3.92 13.13
C GLU A 48 10.81 -2.50 13.06
N ILE A 49 10.21 -2.01 14.15
CA ILE A 49 9.69 -0.64 14.25
C ILE A 49 10.80 0.40 14.10
N ALA A 50 11.94 0.19 14.76
CA ALA A 50 13.09 1.10 14.66
C ALA A 50 13.65 1.18 13.23
N LEU A 51 13.76 0.04 12.56
CA LEU A 51 14.17 -0.03 11.15
C LEU A 51 13.17 0.72 10.25
N GLY A 52 11.88 0.42 10.41
CA GLY A 52 10.80 1.06 9.69
C GLY A 52 10.80 2.57 9.81
N LYS A 53 11.02 3.07 11.03
CA LYS A 53 11.07 4.50 11.32
C LYS A 53 12.20 5.20 10.57
N GLY A 54 13.38 4.59 10.51
CA GLY A 54 14.50 5.13 9.72
C GLY A 54 14.18 5.20 8.23
N LEU A 55 13.64 4.09 7.67
CA LEU A 55 13.24 4.04 6.26
C LEU A 55 12.13 5.04 5.92
N ALA A 56 11.14 5.21 6.81
CA ALA A 56 10.07 6.17 6.64
C ALA A 56 10.60 7.61 6.61
N GLN A 57 11.57 7.95 7.46
CA GLN A 57 12.23 9.25 7.42
C GLN A 57 12.96 9.50 6.09
N ASP A 58 13.55 8.47 5.49
CA ASP A 58 14.19 8.59 4.18
C ASP A 58 13.17 8.80 3.06
N VAL A 59 12.04 8.08 3.09
CA VAL A 59 10.92 8.29 2.16
C VAL A 59 10.40 9.73 2.27
N GLU A 60 10.14 10.21 3.48
CA GLU A 60 9.58 11.55 3.72
C GLU A 60 10.54 12.69 3.32
N ARG A 61 11.85 12.43 3.27
CA ARG A 61 12.83 13.40 2.74
C ARG A 61 12.84 13.49 1.22
N GLN A 62 12.42 12.44 0.53
CA GLN A 62 12.50 12.31 -0.93
C GLN A 62 11.15 12.50 -1.61
N ALA A 63 10.06 12.14 -0.93
CA ALA A 63 8.71 12.18 -1.43
C ALA A 63 7.98 13.42 -0.92
N LYS A 64 7.14 14.00 -1.78
CA LYS A 64 6.23 15.07 -1.37
C LYS A 64 4.98 14.45 -0.75
N ILE A 65 4.72 14.76 0.51
CA ILE A 65 3.52 14.30 1.22
C ILE A 65 2.35 15.25 0.93
N ILE A 66 1.14 14.69 0.79
CA ILE A 66 -0.10 15.47 0.70
C ILE A 66 -0.55 15.81 2.13
N ASP A 67 -0.44 17.10 2.48
CA ASP A 67 -0.86 17.64 3.78
C ASP A 67 -2.31 18.16 3.80
N ASP A 68 -3.09 17.88 2.74
CA ASP A 68 -4.51 18.24 2.72
C ASP A 68 -5.26 17.40 3.77
N PRO A 69 -5.85 18.02 4.81
CA PRO A 69 -6.39 17.28 5.94
C PRO A 69 -7.59 16.41 5.56
N ILE A 70 -8.34 16.77 4.50
CA ILE A 70 -9.49 15.96 4.05
C ILE A 70 -8.99 14.66 3.41
N ILE A 71 -7.98 14.77 2.54
CA ILE A 71 -7.41 13.61 1.85
C ILE A 71 -6.66 12.72 2.84
N ALA A 72 -5.83 13.32 3.70
CA ALA A 72 -5.03 12.58 4.68
C ALA A 72 -5.91 11.83 5.69
N GLU A 73 -6.92 12.49 6.25
CA GLU A 73 -7.83 11.84 7.21
C GLU A 73 -8.68 10.75 6.57
N TYR A 74 -9.17 10.96 5.34
CA TYR A 74 -9.91 9.93 4.62
C TYR A 74 -9.08 8.64 4.44
N VAL A 75 -7.87 8.77 3.87
CA VAL A 75 -7.01 7.60 3.63
C VAL A 75 -6.58 6.95 4.94
N ASN A 76 -6.29 7.76 5.96
CA ASN A 76 -6.00 7.26 7.30
C ASN A 76 -7.21 6.48 7.86
N ARG A 77 -8.44 7.00 7.75
CA ARG A 77 -9.62 6.29 8.28
C ARG A 77 -9.86 4.95 7.58
N VAL A 78 -9.76 4.89 6.25
CA VAL A 78 -9.87 3.62 5.50
C VAL A 78 -8.81 2.63 5.97
N GLY A 79 -7.54 3.04 6.01
CA GLY A 79 -6.46 2.16 6.43
C GLY A 79 -6.52 1.75 7.90
N GLN A 80 -6.90 2.65 8.81
CA GLN A 80 -7.07 2.32 10.22
C GLN A 80 -8.25 1.37 10.44
N ASN A 81 -9.32 1.47 9.65
CA ASN A 81 -10.42 0.51 9.71
C ASN A 81 -9.93 -0.90 9.33
N LEU A 82 -9.14 -1.02 8.26
CA LEU A 82 -8.50 -2.28 7.87
C LEU A 82 -7.54 -2.80 8.95
N VAL A 83 -6.65 -1.95 9.48
CA VAL A 83 -5.68 -2.34 10.51
C VAL A 83 -6.36 -2.89 11.77
N ARG A 84 -7.43 -2.24 12.25
CA ARG A 84 -8.19 -2.71 13.43
C ARG A 84 -8.87 -4.06 13.22
N ASN A 85 -9.16 -4.41 11.97
CA ASN A 85 -9.79 -5.66 11.57
C ASN A 85 -8.78 -6.57 10.85
N SER A 86 -7.51 -6.54 11.30
CA SER A 86 -6.42 -7.35 10.76
C SER A 86 -5.63 -8.04 11.88
N ASP A 87 -4.71 -8.93 11.52
CA ASP A 87 -3.79 -9.56 12.47
C ASP A 87 -2.57 -8.67 12.83
N ALA A 88 -2.53 -7.42 12.36
CA ALA A 88 -1.42 -6.51 12.63
C ALA A 88 -1.16 -6.33 14.14
N LYS A 89 0.11 -6.40 14.54
CA LYS A 89 0.57 -6.24 15.94
C LYS A 89 1.34 -4.94 16.19
N VAL A 90 1.41 -4.07 15.18
CA VAL A 90 2.13 -2.79 15.22
C VAL A 90 1.16 -1.65 14.91
N PRO A 91 1.38 -0.45 15.47
CA PRO A 91 0.62 0.73 15.08
C PRO A 91 0.94 1.10 13.63
N PHE A 92 -0.07 1.59 12.90
CA PHE A 92 0.13 2.07 11.54
C PHE A 92 0.18 3.60 11.47
N THR A 93 1.19 4.11 10.77
CA THR A 93 1.29 5.52 10.36
C THR A 93 1.07 5.60 8.86
N ILE A 94 -0.09 6.12 8.45
CA ILE A 94 -0.48 6.15 7.04
C ILE A 94 -0.29 7.56 6.48
N LYS A 95 0.39 7.68 5.34
CA LYS A 95 0.65 8.95 4.65
C LYS A 95 0.35 8.84 3.16
N VAL A 96 -0.03 9.96 2.55
CA VAL A 96 -0.32 10.03 1.11
C VAL A 96 0.82 10.73 0.38
N ILE A 97 1.38 10.11 -0.65
CA ILE A 97 2.43 10.68 -1.49
C ILE A 97 1.82 11.35 -2.73
N ASP A 98 2.20 12.61 -3.01
CA ASP A 98 1.84 13.37 -4.22
C ASP A 98 2.64 12.85 -5.44
N THR A 99 2.12 11.82 -6.09
CA THR A 99 2.67 11.26 -7.34
C THR A 99 1.59 10.63 -8.20
N GLU A 100 1.74 10.70 -9.53
CA GLU A 100 0.84 10.05 -10.48
C GLU A 100 1.08 8.53 -10.57
N ASP A 101 2.17 8.03 -10.00
CA ASP A 101 2.45 6.61 -9.94
C ASP A 101 1.36 5.88 -9.16
N VAL A 102 0.80 4.83 -9.76
CA VAL A 102 -0.06 3.89 -9.04
C VAL A 102 0.86 3.04 -8.15
N ASN A 103 0.84 3.30 -6.84
CA ASN A 103 1.59 2.52 -5.87
C ASN A 103 0.98 2.68 -4.47
N ALA A 104 1.25 1.72 -3.60
CA ALA A 104 1.15 1.79 -2.16
C ALA A 104 2.17 0.79 -1.62
N PHE A 105 2.79 1.07 -0.49
CA PHE A 105 3.74 0.16 0.11
C PHE A 105 3.82 0.36 1.62
N ALA A 106 3.89 -0.74 2.35
CA ALA A 106 4.12 -0.70 3.78
C ALA A 106 5.55 -1.12 4.14
N LEU A 107 6.21 -0.30 4.94
CA LEU A 107 7.51 -0.57 5.52
C LEU A 107 7.36 -1.36 6.83
N PRO A 108 8.42 -2.06 7.27
CA PRO A 108 8.40 -2.79 8.53
C PRO A 108 7.94 -1.89 9.68
N GLY A 109 7.17 -2.44 10.63
CA GLY A 109 6.71 -1.65 11.79
C GLY A 109 5.53 -0.69 11.52
N GLY A 110 4.85 -0.80 10.37
CA GLY A 110 3.55 -0.15 10.13
C GLY A 110 3.61 1.24 9.50
N PHE A 111 4.75 1.64 8.91
CA PHE A 111 4.80 2.90 8.16
C PHE A 111 4.29 2.68 6.74
N PHE A 112 3.14 3.24 6.42
CA PHE A 112 2.39 2.91 5.22
C PHE A 112 2.18 4.13 4.33
N PHE A 113 2.61 4.03 3.08
CA PHE A 113 2.50 5.10 2.09
C PHE A 113 1.54 4.70 0.97
N VAL A 114 0.60 5.59 0.65
CA VAL A 114 -0.36 5.44 -0.44
C VAL A 114 -0.11 6.54 -1.47
N ASN A 115 0.13 6.20 -2.72
CA ASN A 115 0.29 7.23 -3.74
C ASN A 115 -1.06 7.80 -4.16
N SER A 116 -1.12 9.11 -4.44
CA SER A 116 -2.31 9.74 -4.99
C SER A 116 -2.73 9.15 -6.34
N GLY A 117 -1.78 8.70 -7.17
CA GLY A 117 -2.03 8.00 -8.42
C GLY A 117 -2.87 6.72 -8.23
N LEU A 118 -2.68 5.98 -7.13
CA LEU A 118 -3.51 4.83 -6.81
C LEU A 118 -4.96 5.22 -6.54
N ILE A 119 -5.18 6.23 -5.70
CA ILE A 119 -6.52 6.74 -5.35
C ILE A 119 -7.25 7.23 -6.61
N LEU A 120 -6.53 7.92 -7.51
CA LEU A 120 -7.10 8.40 -8.77
C LEU A 120 -7.42 7.28 -9.78
N LYS A 121 -6.80 6.11 -9.65
CA LYS A 121 -7.02 4.96 -10.54
C LYS A 121 -7.96 3.90 -10.02
N ALA A 122 -8.18 3.82 -8.71
CA ALA A 122 -9.25 3.01 -8.14
C ALA A 122 -10.62 3.56 -8.60
N ASP A 123 -11.50 2.73 -9.13
CA ASP A 123 -12.86 3.13 -9.52
C ASP A 123 -13.85 3.08 -8.35
N SER A 124 -13.49 2.36 -7.29
CA SER A 124 -14.29 2.22 -6.08
C SER A 124 -13.42 2.31 -4.82
N GLU A 125 -14.06 2.59 -3.67
CA GLU A 125 -13.36 2.56 -2.38
C GLU A 125 -12.85 1.16 -2.05
N ALA A 126 -13.61 0.11 -2.42
CA ALA A 126 -13.24 -1.28 -2.20
C ALA A 126 -11.97 -1.68 -2.97
N GLU A 127 -11.76 -1.17 -4.20
CA GLU A 127 -10.52 -1.39 -4.94
C GLU A 127 -9.31 -0.78 -4.20
N LEU A 128 -9.44 0.46 -3.69
CA LEU A 128 -8.41 1.10 -2.87
C LEU A 128 -8.17 0.30 -1.58
N ALA A 129 -9.25 -0.10 -0.90
CA ALA A 129 -9.19 -0.89 0.31
C ALA A 129 -8.54 -2.24 0.09
N GLY A 130 -8.73 -2.88 -1.07
CA GLY A 130 -8.10 -4.15 -1.40
C GLY A 130 -6.59 -4.06 -1.55
N VAL A 131 -6.08 -3.03 -2.24
CA VAL A 131 -4.63 -2.78 -2.29
C VAL A 131 -4.11 -2.47 -0.89
N MET A 132 -4.84 -1.69 -0.09
CA MET A 132 -4.41 -1.38 1.27
C MET A 132 -4.41 -2.59 2.20
N ALA A 133 -5.40 -3.48 2.07
CA ALA A 133 -5.50 -4.71 2.85
C ALA A 133 -4.33 -5.65 2.54
N HIS A 134 -3.92 -5.75 1.28
CA HIS A 134 -2.75 -6.52 0.85
C HIS A 134 -1.45 -6.01 1.50
N GLU A 135 -1.22 -4.70 1.49
CA GLU A 135 -0.04 -4.10 2.14
C GLU A 135 -0.06 -4.28 3.66
N ILE A 136 -1.23 -4.16 4.29
CA ILE A 136 -1.39 -4.44 5.73
C ILE A 136 -1.10 -5.91 6.03
N ALA A 137 -1.50 -6.85 5.16
CA ALA A 137 -1.19 -8.26 5.30
C ALA A 137 0.31 -8.54 5.25
N HIS A 138 1.08 -7.85 4.40
CA HIS A 138 2.54 -7.96 4.41
C HIS A 138 3.18 -7.57 5.74
N VAL A 139 2.67 -6.52 6.40
CA VAL A 139 3.16 -6.10 7.72
C VAL A 139 2.69 -7.06 8.80
N ALA A 140 1.42 -7.46 8.79
CA ALA A 140 0.85 -8.40 9.76
C ALA A 140 1.63 -9.72 9.77
N ALA A 141 1.90 -10.28 8.58
CA ALA A 141 2.69 -11.50 8.40
C ALA A 141 4.22 -11.26 8.41
N ARG A 142 4.66 -10.03 8.68
CA ARG A 142 6.07 -9.61 8.82
C ARG A 142 6.94 -10.02 7.62
N HIS A 143 6.38 -9.96 6.42
CA HIS A 143 7.04 -10.42 5.18
C HIS A 143 8.36 -9.68 4.92
N GLY A 144 8.42 -8.36 5.18
CA GLY A 144 9.63 -7.54 5.00
C GLY A 144 10.84 -8.08 5.77
N THR A 145 10.70 -8.24 7.09
CA THR A 145 11.79 -8.70 7.96
C THR A 145 12.09 -10.19 7.81
N ARG A 146 11.08 -11.03 7.51
CA ARG A 146 11.29 -12.44 7.12
C ARG A 146 12.09 -12.54 5.82
N GLN A 147 11.79 -11.71 4.83
CA GLN A 147 12.53 -11.67 3.56
C GLN A 147 13.97 -11.20 3.76
N ALA A 148 14.18 -10.16 4.56
CA ALA A 148 15.52 -9.70 4.92
C ALA A 148 16.32 -10.78 5.69
N THR A 149 15.67 -11.50 6.61
CA THR A 149 16.27 -12.63 7.33
C THR A 149 16.70 -13.73 6.35
N ARG A 150 15.85 -14.07 5.37
CA ARG A 150 16.21 -15.04 4.31
C ARG A 150 17.43 -14.58 3.51
N GLY A 151 17.49 -13.30 3.13
CA GLY A 151 18.65 -12.73 2.45
C GLY A 151 19.95 -12.85 3.26
N GLN A 152 19.89 -12.57 4.56
CA GLN A 152 21.05 -12.71 5.45
C GLN A 152 21.48 -14.18 5.62
N VAL A 153 20.52 -15.11 5.74
CA VAL A 153 20.80 -16.55 5.78
C VAL A 153 21.49 -17.01 4.49
N MET A 154 21.00 -16.59 3.32
CA MET A 154 21.62 -16.92 2.03
C MET A 154 23.05 -16.38 1.93
N GLN A 155 23.28 -15.14 2.38
CA GLN A 155 24.63 -14.55 2.42
C GLN A 155 25.57 -15.30 3.39
N LEU A 156 25.06 -15.80 4.51
CA LEU A 156 25.85 -16.61 5.44
C LEU A 156 26.13 -18.02 4.89
N ALA A 157 25.16 -18.63 4.21
CA ALA A 157 25.29 -19.95 3.61
C ALA A 157 26.31 -20.00 2.45
N THR A 158 26.62 -18.87 1.81
CA THR A 158 27.67 -18.80 0.81
C THR A 158 29.08 -18.67 1.41
N ILE A 159 29.22 -18.36 2.71
CA ILE A 159 30.53 -18.21 3.37
C ILE A 159 31.39 -19.49 3.28
N PRO A 160 30.88 -20.70 3.58
CA PRO A 160 31.67 -21.92 3.41
C PRO A 160 32.10 -22.16 1.95
N LEU A 161 31.28 -21.76 0.97
CA LEU A 161 31.60 -21.90 -0.46
C LEU A 161 32.77 -21.00 -0.89
N ILE A 162 32.94 -19.84 -0.24
CA ILE A 162 34.11 -18.95 -0.43
C ILE A 162 35.40 -19.65 -0.03
N PHE A 163 35.37 -20.49 1.01
CA PHE A 163 36.55 -21.24 1.46
C PHE A 163 36.79 -22.53 0.64
N MET A 164 35.82 -22.96 -0.16
CA MET A 164 35.92 -24.18 -1.00
C MET A 164 36.22 -23.90 -2.48
N GLY A 165 35.92 -22.70 -2.99
CA GLY A 165 36.31 -22.25 -4.32
C GLY A 165 37.41 -21.19 -4.19
N GLY A 166 38.65 -21.50 -4.58
CA GLY A 166 39.78 -20.58 -4.49
C GLY A 166 39.55 -19.21 -5.14
N TRP A 167 40.50 -18.28 -4.93
CA TRP A 167 40.65 -16.87 -5.39
C TRP A 167 39.80 -16.29 -6.56
N THR A 168 39.20 -17.09 -7.43
CA THR A 168 38.21 -16.73 -8.45
C THR A 168 36.80 -16.41 -7.91
N GLY A 169 36.54 -16.57 -6.62
CA GLY A 169 35.25 -16.24 -5.97
C GLY A 169 34.93 -14.74 -5.83
N TYR A 170 35.53 -13.87 -6.65
CA TYR A 170 35.33 -12.43 -6.58
C TYR A 170 34.35 -11.95 -7.66
N GLY A 171 33.19 -11.49 -7.22
CA GLY A 171 32.27 -10.72 -8.03
C GLY A 171 30.98 -10.42 -7.28
N ILE A 172 30.72 -9.13 -7.05
CA ILE A 172 29.51 -8.53 -6.48
C ILE A 172 29.57 -8.31 -4.96
N GLN A 173 30.26 -7.26 -4.56
CA GLN A 173 29.84 -6.43 -3.42
C GLN A 173 30.45 -5.04 -3.58
N GLN A 174 29.69 -4.13 -4.16
CA GLN A 174 29.62 -2.70 -3.81
C GLN A 174 28.82 -1.93 -4.89
N ALA A 175 27.53 -1.80 -4.65
CA ALA A 175 26.68 -0.76 -5.23
C ALA A 175 25.49 -0.54 -4.27
N ALA A 176 25.80 -0.17 -3.02
CA ALA A 176 24.79 0.25 -2.04
C ALA A 176 24.80 1.77 -1.93
N SER A 177 24.54 2.44 -3.05
CA SER A 177 24.30 3.88 -3.08
C SER A 177 22.82 4.11 -3.40
N VAL A 178 22.08 4.56 -2.39
CA VAL A 178 20.78 5.24 -2.50
C VAL A 178 19.74 4.52 -3.36
N LEU A 179 19.18 3.44 -2.83
CA LEU A 179 17.86 2.97 -3.22
C LEU A 179 17.29 2.30 -1.97
N ILE A 180 16.10 2.72 -1.52
CA ILE A 180 15.31 2.02 -0.49
C ILE A 180 15.52 0.52 -0.70
N PRO A 181 15.92 -0.28 0.31
CA PRO A 181 16.38 -1.63 0.06
C PRO A 181 15.26 -2.45 -0.57
N ILE A 182 15.29 -2.57 -1.90
CA ILE A 182 14.31 -3.26 -2.74
C ILE A 182 14.11 -4.69 -2.24
N GLY A 183 15.12 -5.26 -1.57
CA GLY A 183 15.04 -6.56 -0.91
C GLY A 183 13.96 -6.70 0.17
N PHE A 184 13.42 -5.61 0.74
CA PHE A 184 12.28 -5.69 1.67
C PHE A 184 10.92 -5.64 0.98
N LEU A 185 10.85 -5.26 -0.29
CA LEU A 185 9.61 -5.05 -1.02
C LEU A 185 9.40 -6.09 -2.13
N GLN A 186 10.39 -6.93 -2.42
CA GLN A 186 10.24 -8.07 -3.33
C GLN A 186 10.02 -9.36 -2.54
N PHE A 187 8.82 -9.92 -2.63
CA PHE A 187 8.44 -11.09 -1.86
C PHE A 187 8.38 -12.36 -2.70
N SER A 188 8.48 -13.50 -2.03
CA SER A 188 8.31 -14.79 -2.70
C SER A 188 6.85 -15.03 -3.07
N LYS A 189 6.59 -15.91 -4.05
CA LYS A 189 5.23 -16.33 -4.41
C LYS A 189 4.40 -16.82 -3.20
N ALA A 190 5.06 -17.42 -2.21
CA ALA A 190 4.41 -17.87 -0.99
C ALA A 190 3.93 -16.71 -0.11
N PHE A 191 4.74 -15.65 0.02
CA PHE A 191 4.37 -14.44 0.77
C PHE A 191 3.28 -13.64 0.05
N GLU A 192 3.35 -13.52 -1.29
CA GLU A 192 2.27 -12.92 -2.08
C GLU A 192 0.96 -13.67 -1.86
N SER A 193 1.00 -15.00 -1.92
CA SER A 193 -0.19 -15.82 -1.70
C SER A 193 -0.73 -15.76 -0.27
N GLU A 194 0.13 -15.62 0.74
CA GLU A 194 -0.26 -15.42 2.14
C GLU A 194 -0.92 -14.04 2.30
N ALA A 195 -0.34 -13.01 1.70
CA ALA A 195 -0.85 -11.64 1.74
C ALA A 195 -2.18 -11.48 0.98
N ASP A 196 -2.36 -12.15 -0.17
CA ASP A 196 -3.63 -12.16 -0.90
C ASP A 196 -4.76 -12.76 -0.06
N MET A 197 -4.51 -13.92 0.56
CA MET A 197 -5.49 -14.59 1.41
C MET A 197 -5.88 -13.72 2.61
N LEU A 198 -4.90 -13.24 3.38
CA LEU A 198 -5.14 -12.39 4.55
C LEU A 198 -5.81 -11.07 4.15
N GLY A 199 -5.40 -10.46 3.03
CA GLY A 199 -5.98 -9.23 2.51
C GLY A 199 -7.47 -9.38 2.20
N LEU A 200 -7.86 -10.47 1.53
CA LEU A 200 -9.27 -10.78 1.26
C LEU A 200 -10.09 -10.95 2.55
N GLU A 201 -9.52 -11.62 3.56
CA GLU A 201 -10.18 -11.77 4.86
C GLU A 201 -10.32 -10.44 5.62
N TYR A 202 -9.34 -9.54 5.51
CA TYR A 202 -9.42 -8.20 6.12
C TYR A 202 -10.46 -7.31 5.42
N MET A 203 -10.54 -7.37 4.09
CA MET A 203 -11.62 -6.73 3.32
C MET A 203 -12.98 -7.27 3.78
N TYR A 204 -13.12 -8.59 3.83
CA TYR A 204 -14.33 -9.24 4.29
C TYR A 204 -14.69 -8.81 5.72
N LYS A 205 -13.75 -8.81 6.66
CA LYS A 205 -14.01 -8.43 8.06
C LYS A 205 -14.48 -6.98 8.19
N THR A 206 -13.93 -6.09 7.38
CA THR A 206 -14.33 -4.67 7.33
C THR A 206 -15.61 -4.41 6.54
N GLY A 207 -16.13 -5.42 5.82
CA GLY A 207 -17.37 -5.31 5.04
C GLY A 207 -17.18 -4.78 3.61
N TYR A 208 -15.94 -4.59 3.17
CA TYR A 208 -15.66 -4.31 1.76
C TYR A 208 -15.90 -5.55 0.90
N ASP A 209 -16.26 -5.32 -0.36
CA ASP A 209 -16.40 -6.38 -1.36
C ASP A 209 -15.04 -6.99 -1.70
N PRO A 210 -14.76 -8.26 -1.36
CA PRO A 210 -13.49 -8.91 -1.66
C PRO A 210 -13.22 -9.07 -3.16
N GLU A 211 -14.26 -9.10 -4.01
CA GLU A 211 -14.10 -9.19 -5.47
C GLU A 211 -13.43 -7.93 -6.03
N ALA A 212 -13.53 -6.78 -5.35
CA ALA A 212 -12.87 -5.55 -5.78
C ALA A 212 -11.33 -5.66 -5.80
N PHE A 213 -10.74 -6.59 -5.03
CA PHE A 213 -9.32 -6.91 -5.12
C PHE A 213 -8.97 -7.53 -6.47
N VAL A 214 -9.82 -8.46 -6.94
CA VAL A 214 -9.69 -9.12 -8.23
C VAL A 214 -9.90 -8.13 -9.37
N ASP A 215 -10.95 -7.31 -9.28
CA ASP A 215 -11.25 -6.26 -10.27
C ASP A 215 -10.08 -5.30 -10.46
N PHE A 216 -9.43 -4.89 -9.37
CA PHE A 216 -8.26 -4.01 -9.45
C PHE A 216 -7.08 -4.68 -10.14
N PHE A 217 -6.83 -5.97 -9.88
CA PHE A 217 -5.76 -6.74 -10.55
C PHE A 217 -6.01 -6.85 -12.05
N GLU A 218 -7.24 -7.20 -12.45
CA GLU A 218 -7.62 -7.31 -13.85
C GLU A 218 -7.53 -5.97 -14.58
N LYS A 219 -7.96 -4.88 -13.93
CA LYS A 219 -7.82 -3.51 -14.45
C LYS A 219 -6.38 -3.18 -14.77
N ILE A 220 -5.45 -3.48 -13.87
CA ILE A 220 -4.03 -3.17 -14.06
C ILE A 220 -3.45 -4.02 -15.19
N GLN A 221 -3.76 -5.32 -15.24
CA GLN A 221 -3.35 -6.15 -16.37
C GLN A 221 -3.88 -5.59 -17.71
N SER A 222 -5.12 -5.09 -17.72
CA SER A 222 -5.72 -4.46 -18.90
C SER A 222 -4.99 -3.16 -19.28
N LEU A 223 -4.61 -2.34 -18.30
CA LEU A 223 -3.82 -1.12 -18.54
C LEU A 223 -2.45 -1.44 -19.14
N GLU A 224 -1.74 -2.44 -18.60
CA GLU A 224 -0.44 -2.85 -19.11
C GLU A 224 -0.53 -3.43 -20.52
N LYS A 225 -1.54 -4.26 -20.80
CA LYS A 225 -1.80 -4.78 -22.16
C LYS A 225 -2.04 -3.65 -23.17
N LYS A 226 -2.74 -2.59 -22.76
CA LYS A 226 -3.04 -1.42 -23.62
C LYS A 226 -1.83 -0.52 -23.83
N LYS A 227 -0.98 -0.36 -22.81
CA LYS A 227 0.22 0.49 -22.90
C LYS A 227 1.36 -0.16 -22.11
N PRO A 228 2.18 -1.00 -22.77
CA PRO A 228 3.31 -1.65 -22.12
C PRO A 228 4.24 -0.65 -21.43
N GLY A 229 4.67 -0.97 -20.21
CA GLY A 229 5.45 -0.07 -19.35
C GLY A 229 4.60 0.93 -18.55
N THR A 230 3.28 0.76 -18.49
CA THR A 230 2.40 1.50 -17.56
C THR A 230 2.12 0.75 -16.27
N MET A 231 2.72 -0.44 -16.08
CA MET A 231 2.68 -1.18 -14.82
C MET A 231 2.86 -0.22 -13.65
N ALA A 232 1.88 -0.27 -12.74
CA ALA A 232 1.99 0.38 -11.45
C ALA A 232 3.30 -0.08 -10.79
N LYS A 233 3.95 0.82 -10.05
CA LYS A 233 5.15 0.43 -9.30
C LYS A 233 4.83 -0.64 -8.24
N VAL A 234 3.59 -0.66 -7.69
CA VAL A 234 3.06 -1.78 -6.86
C VAL A 234 3.31 -3.11 -7.57
N PHE A 235 2.96 -3.20 -8.85
CA PHE A 235 2.97 -4.47 -9.58
C PHE A 235 4.32 -4.84 -10.16
N SER A 236 5.30 -3.94 -10.06
CA SER A 236 6.71 -4.28 -10.32
C SER A 236 7.32 -5.06 -9.15
N THR A 237 6.83 -4.84 -7.93
CA THR A 237 7.22 -5.60 -6.73
C THR A 237 6.27 -6.76 -6.45
N HIS A 238 4.99 -6.61 -6.77
CA HIS A 238 3.92 -7.58 -6.54
C HIS A 238 3.16 -7.90 -7.85
N PRO A 239 3.72 -8.66 -8.80
CA PRO A 239 3.08 -8.88 -10.10
C PRO A 239 1.72 -9.61 -9.94
N PRO A 240 0.63 -9.11 -10.58
CA PRO A 240 -0.70 -9.70 -10.48
C PRO A 240 -0.79 -10.82 -11.50
N THR A 241 -0.23 -11.99 -11.18
CA THR A 241 -0.21 -13.14 -12.09
C THR A 241 -1.59 -13.80 -12.18
N GLU A 242 -1.90 -14.43 -13.31
CA GLU A 242 -3.16 -15.19 -13.50
C GLU A 242 -3.39 -16.22 -12.38
N ASP A 243 -2.33 -16.92 -11.95
CA ASP A 243 -2.40 -17.86 -10.81
C ASP A 243 -2.91 -17.22 -9.51
N ARG A 244 -2.58 -15.94 -9.27
CA ARG A 244 -3.01 -15.20 -8.08
C ARG A 244 -4.47 -14.81 -8.18
N ILE A 245 -4.92 -14.39 -9.37
CA ILE A 245 -6.34 -14.08 -9.64
C ILE A 245 -7.21 -15.31 -9.40
N VAL A 246 -6.86 -16.45 -10.03
CA VAL A 246 -7.59 -17.70 -9.86
C VAL A 246 -7.61 -18.14 -8.40
N LYS A 247 -6.48 -17.98 -7.69
CA LYS A 247 -6.39 -18.31 -6.27
C LYS A 247 -7.20 -17.36 -5.39
N ALA A 248 -7.23 -16.07 -5.68
CA ALA A 248 -8.03 -15.08 -4.97
C ALA A 248 -9.52 -15.40 -5.11
N GLN A 249 -10.00 -15.64 -6.33
CA GLN A 249 -11.38 -16.07 -6.60
C GLN A 249 -11.74 -17.36 -5.85
N LYS A 250 -10.82 -18.34 -5.84
CA LYS A 250 -11.01 -19.58 -5.07
C LYS A 250 -11.09 -19.32 -3.57
N ASN A 251 -10.21 -18.47 -3.02
CA ASN A 251 -10.24 -18.11 -1.61
C ASN A 251 -11.55 -17.40 -1.24
N ILE A 252 -12.07 -16.51 -2.10
CA ILE A 252 -13.36 -15.85 -1.88
C ILE A 252 -14.47 -16.90 -1.75
N GLN A 253 -14.53 -17.87 -2.67
CA GLN A 253 -15.56 -18.91 -2.68
C GLN A 253 -15.45 -19.91 -1.52
N GLU A 254 -14.23 -20.27 -1.12
CA GLU A 254 -14.00 -21.32 -0.12
C GLU A 254 -13.96 -20.79 1.33
N LEU A 255 -13.46 -19.57 1.54
CA LEU A 255 -13.18 -19.03 2.87
C LEU A 255 -14.23 -18.02 3.35
N LEU A 256 -14.86 -17.29 2.43
CA LEU A 256 -15.71 -16.15 2.77
C LEU A 256 -17.18 -16.54 2.60
N LYS A 257 -17.98 -16.32 3.64
CA LYS A 257 -19.43 -16.52 3.57
C LYS A 257 -20.05 -15.33 2.85
N GLU A 258 -20.90 -15.60 1.87
CA GLU A 258 -21.62 -14.54 1.17
C GLU A 258 -22.42 -13.66 2.13
N ARG A 259 -22.32 -12.34 1.96
CA ARG A 259 -23.07 -11.34 2.72
C ARG A 259 -24.16 -10.72 1.85
N PRO A 260 -25.27 -10.27 2.47
CA PRO A 260 -26.34 -9.62 1.71
C PRO A 260 -25.88 -8.29 1.07
N GLU A 261 -24.93 -7.61 1.70
CA GLU A 261 -24.42 -6.31 1.25
C GLU A 261 -22.92 -6.19 1.51
N TYR A 262 -22.24 -5.54 0.58
CA TYR A 262 -20.84 -5.16 0.70
C TYR A 262 -20.67 -3.66 0.43
N VAL A 263 -19.68 -3.06 1.09
CA VAL A 263 -19.22 -1.72 0.75
C VAL A 263 -18.39 -1.82 -0.52
N VAL A 264 -18.90 -1.25 -1.62
CA VAL A 264 -18.16 -1.14 -2.88
C VAL A 264 -17.54 0.25 -2.99
N THR A 265 -18.34 1.30 -2.80
CA THR A 265 -17.89 2.69 -2.90
C THR A 265 -18.67 3.60 -1.97
N THR A 266 -18.11 4.76 -1.62
CA THR A 266 -18.76 5.78 -0.81
C THR A 266 -18.80 7.12 -1.54
N SER A 267 -19.72 8.02 -1.15
CA SER A 267 -19.71 9.39 -1.65
C SER A 267 -18.42 10.12 -1.28
N GLU A 268 -17.90 9.85 -0.08
CA GLU A 268 -16.68 10.48 0.42
C GLU A 268 -15.45 10.09 -0.41
N PHE A 269 -15.33 8.84 -0.85
CA PHE A 269 -14.30 8.41 -1.80
C PHE A 269 -14.33 9.25 -3.08
N ASN A 270 -15.51 9.47 -3.64
CA ASN A 270 -15.68 10.25 -4.86
C ASN A 270 -15.31 11.73 -4.65
N ASP A 271 -15.70 12.32 -3.52
CA ASP A 271 -15.34 13.69 -3.14
C ASP A 271 -13.82 13.86 -2.98
N VAL A 272 -13.18 12.91 -2.29
CA VAL A 272 -11.72 12.89 -2.08
C VAL A 272 -10.98 12.70 -3.40
N LYS A 273 -11.44 11.78 -4.26
CA LYS A 273 -10.88 11.56 -5.61
C LYS A 273 -11.01 12.83 -6.46
N GLY A 274 -12.15 13.52 -6.40
CA GLY A 274 -12.38 14.80 -7.07
C GLY A 274 -11.43 15.90 -6.56
N ARG A 275 -11.32 16.05 -5.24
CA ARG A 275 -10.40 17.01 -4.60
C ARG A 275 -8.95 16.75 -5.00
N LEU A 276 -8.54 15.48 -5.01
CA LEU A 276 -7.20 15.06 -5.40
C LEU A 276 -6.91 15.34 -6.88
N ALA A 277 -7.88 15.10 -7.76
CA ALA A 277 -7.77 15.44 -9.18
C ALA A 277 -7.59 16.96 -9.40
N MET A 278 -8.30 17.79 -8.62
CA MET A 278 -8.12 19.25 -8.66
C MET A 278 -6.71 19.68 -8.22
N LEU A 279 -6.16 19.04 -7.18
CA LEU A 279 -4.78 19.31 -6.73
C LEU A 279 -3.76 18.97 -7.83
N HIS A 280 -3.88 17.81 -8.47
CA HIS A 280 -3.01 17.41 -9.57
C HIS A 280 -3.16 18.34 -10.79
N ASN A 281 -4.38 18.75 -11.13
CA ASN A 281 -4.64 19.65 -12.26
C ASN A 281 -4.09 21.05 -12.01
N ARG A 282 -4.26 21.61 -10.80
CA ARG A 282 -3.69 22.92 -10.43
C ARG A 282 -2.17 22.91 -10.58
N LYS A 283 -1.50 21.84 -10.15
CA LYS A 283 -0.05 21.66 -10.29
C LYS A 283 0.38 21.60 -11.75
N LYS A 284 -0.33 20.85 -12.61
CA LYS A 284 -0.07 20.81 -14.06
C LYS A 284 -0.19 22.17 -14.74
N VAL A 285 -1.09 23.03 -14.27
CA VAL A 285 -1.21 24.41 -14.75
C VAL A 285 -0.02 25.26 -14.27
N ASP A 286 0.36 25.15 -13.00
CA ASP A 286 1.51 25.88 -12.42
C ASP A 286 2.84 25.52 -13.11
N ASP A 287 3.07 24.24 -13.42
CA ASP A 287 4.31 23.79 -14.08
C ASP A 287 4.40 24.24 -15.55
N LYS A 288 3.25 24.42 -16.22
CA LYS A 288 3.20 24.82 -17.64
C LYS A 288 3.32 26.34 -17.85
N ASP A 289 3.12 27.14 -16.81
CA ASP A 289 3.00 28.60 -16.94
C ASP A 289 3.95 29.34 -15.99
N LEU A 290 5.26 29.17 -16.24
CA LEU A 290 6.34 29.83 -15.50
C LEU A 290 6.35 31.37 -15.66
N ASN A 291 5.64 31.91 -16.66
CA ASN A 291 5.62 33.33 -17.00
C ASN A 291 4.31 34.05 -16.63
N ARG A 292 3.37 33.40 -15.93
CA ARG A 292 2.13 34.10 -15.53
C ARG A 292 2.38 35.17 -14.46
N PRO A 293 1.71 36.33 -14.55
CA PRO A 293 1.79 37.36 -13.52
C PRO A 293 1.36 36.81 -12.16
N LYS A 294 2.26 36.78 -11.18
CA LYS A 294 1.93 36.45 -9.78
C LYS A 294 1.50 37.72 -9.05
N LEU A 295 0.27 37.75 -8.56
CA LEU A 295 -0.20 38.86 -7.72
C LEU A 295 0.52 38.80 -6.36
N LYS A 296 1.44 39.75 -6.14
CA LYS A 296 2.04 39.98 -4.83
C LYS A 296 1.03 40.74 -3.97
N ARG A 297 0.40 40.08 -2.99
CA ARG A 297 -0.36 40.80 -1.96
C ARG A 297 0.63 41.59 -1.10
N ALA A 298 0.44 42.90 -1.04
CA ALA A 298 1.20 43.75 -0.15
C ALA A 298 0.86 43.41 1.31
N PRO A 299 1.85 43.32 2.22
CA PRO A 299 1.56 43.15 3.64
C PRO A 299 0.93 44.45 4.15
N GLY A 300 -0.38 44.43 4.44
CA GLY A 300 -1.05 45.59 5.05
C GLY A 300 -2.54 45.76 4.79
N THR A 301 -3.15 45.08 3.81
CA THR A 301 -4.61 45.20 3.60
C THR A 301 -5.39 44.12 4.32
N GLY A 302 -5.30 44.14 5.65
CA GLY A 302 -6.41 43.74 6.48
C GLY A 302 -7.33 44.94 6.59
N THR A 303 -8.51 44.89 5.99
CA THR A 303 -9.56 45.88 6.26
C THR A 303 -10.73 45.14 6.87
N SER A 304 -10.90 45.44 8.15
CA SER A 304 -11.99 45.05 9.02
C SER A 304 -13.35 45.26 8.37
N THR A 305 -14.17 44.23 8.40
CA THR A 305 -15.62 44.35 8.34
C THR A 305 -16.11 45.07 9.61
N ASP A 306 -16.71 46.26 9.48
CA ASP A 306 -18.07 46.50 9.98
C ASP A 306 -18.64 47.88 9.56
N GLY A 307 -19.94 47.90 9.24
CA GLY A 307 -20.83 49.08 9.33
C GLY A 307 -21.09 49.96 8.09
N GLY A 308 -22.25 49.78 7.46
CA GLY A 308 -23.11 50.93 7.08
C GLY A 308 -23.51 51.18 5.61
N ASP A 309 -24.62 50.56 5.22
CA ASP A 309 -25.71 51.01 4.32
C ASP A 309 -25.50 51.36 2.82
N LYS A 310 -26.27 50.61 1.99
CA LYS A 310 -26.93 50.89 0.69
C LYS A 310 -26.24 51.74 -0.38
N SER A 311 -25.93 51.07 -1.52
CA SER A 311 -26.64 51.25 -2.81
C SER A 311 -25.96 50.45 -3.93
N ALA A 312 -26.70 49.57 -4.62
CA ALA A 312 -26.39 49.15 -6.00
C ALA A 312 -26.80 50.29 -6.95
N PRO A 313 -26.30 50.45 -8.21
CA PRO A 313 -25.84 49.44 -9.19
C PRO A 313 -24.48 49.85 -9.85
N THR A 314 -23.78 49.11 -10.72
CA THR A 314 -24.07 48.68 -12.10
C THR A 314 -22.93 47.79 -12.62
N ASP A 315 -23.27 46.92 -13.56
CA ASP A 315 -22.44 45.98 -14.31
C ASP A 315 -21.50 46.72 -15.29
N ASP A 316 -20.27 47.08 -14.90
CA ASP A 316 -19.24 47.51 -15.88
C ASP A 316 -17.76 47.53 -15.42
N ASP A 317 -17.38 46.81 -14.35
CA ASP A 317 -15.97 46.73 -13.94
C ASP A 317 -15.30 45.45 -14.46
N ARG A 318 -15.17 45.35 -15.79
CA ARG A 318 -14.19 44.44 -16.41
C ARG A 318 -12.91 45.23 -16.68
N PRO A 319 -11.76 44.87 -16.08
CA PRO A 319 -10.51 45.56 -16.35
C PRO A 319 -10.08 45.30 -17.79
N THR A 320 -9.99 46.36 -18.61
CA THR A 320 -9.41 46.27 -19.95
C THR A 320 -7.91 46.58 -19.92
N LEU A 321 -7.11 45.69 -20.52
CA LEU A 321 -5.66 45.84 -20.66
C LEU A 321 -5.34 46.99 -21.63
N LYS A 322 -4.75 48.08 -21.13
CA LYS A 322 -4.19 49.13 -21.98
C LYS A 322 -2.90 48.63 -22.66
N ARG A 323 -2.95 48.46 -23.98
CA ARG A 323 -1.77 48.19 -24.81
C ARG A 323 -0.89 49.46 -24.86
N ARG A 324 0.39 49.31 -24.52
CA ARG A 324 1.40 50.38 -24.67
C ARG A 324 1.67 50.62 -26.16
N PRO A 325 1.83 51.87 -26.63
CA PRO A 325 2.25 52.12 -28.00
C PRO A 325 3.74 51.82 -28.15
N ASP A 326 4.08 51.14 -29.25
CA ASP A 326 5.45 50.81 -29.64
C ASP A 326 6.20 52.08 -30.03
N SER A 327 7.38 52.30 -29.45
CA SER A 327 8.33 53.32 -29.88
C SER A 327 9.45 52.66 -30.69
N ASN A 328 9.58 53.10 -31.95
CA ASN A 328 10.68 52.82 -32.88
C ASN A 328 12.07 53.00 -32.23
#